data_AF-A0A2T1NFD2-F1
#
_entry.id   AF-A0A2T1NFD2-F1
#
_cell.length_a   1.000
_cell.length_b   1.000
_cell.length_c   1.000
_cell.angle_alpha   90.00
_cell.angle_beta   90.00
_cell.angle_gamma   90.00
#
_symmetry.space_group_name_H-M   'P 1'
#
loop_
_entity.id
_entity.type
_entity.pdbx_description
1 polymer ?
#
loop_
_entity_poly.entity_id
_entity_poly.type
_entity_poly.pdbx_seq_one_letter_code
_entity_poly.pdbx_strand_id
1 'polypeptide(L)'
;MKTLFKQALVVLVLITLFNCDNDDGNAPNENVCNYQGLTAEINSTQTLIPESDLQTDYFPNNDGTGMPAVEVWSTASPGDTFIVTRAVTDGAVDANPEIRIGTVDYTGTVTCQRGNSAVGDEMRFDIVLSNGSEAELCVIIDTVTP
;
A
#
# COMPACT_ATOMS: atom_id res chain seq x y z
N MET A 1 31.67 12.30 14.42
CA MET A 1 30.61 13.34 14.31
C MET A 1 30.37 13.79 12.87
N LYS A 2 31.38 14.27 12.12
CA LYS A 2 31.19 14.76 10.73
C LYS A 2 30.72 13.70 9.73
N THR A 3 31.07 12.43 9.92
CA THR A 3 30.63 11.31 9.06
C THR A 3 29.21 10.85 9.40
N LEU A 4 28.90 10.68 10.69
CA LEU A 4 27.56 10.33 11.16
C LEU A 4 26.51 11.37 10.76
N PHE A 5 26.83 12.66 10.83
CA PHE A 5 25.92 13.72 10.40
C PHE A 5 25.67 13.72 8.89
N LYS A 6 26.69 13.38 8.09
CA LYS A 6 26.56 13.22 6.64
C LYS A 6 25.76 11.97 6.26
N GLN A 7 25.96 10.88 6.98
CA GLN A 7 25.17 9.66 6.80
C GLN A 7 23.71 9.88 7.19
N ALA A 8 23.45 10.56 8.31
CA ALA A 8 22.10 10.94 8.70
C ALA A 8 21.43 11.87 7.67
N LEU A 9 22.17 12.84 7.12
CA LEU A 9 21.65 13.71 6.07
C LEU A 9 21.34 12.96 4.77
N VAL A 10 22.21 12.02 4.36
CA VAL A 10 21.98 11.18 3.19
C VAL A 10 20.78 10.26 3.41
N VAL A 11 20.65 9.66 4.60
CA VAL A 11 19.48 8.85 4.95
C VAL A 11 18.21 9.71 4.96
N LEU A 12 18.25 10.92 5.52
CA LEU A 12 17.10 11.84 5.54
C LEU A 12 16.67 12.25 4.13
N VAL A 13 17.63 12.55 3.24
CA VAL A 13 17.37 12.89 1.83
C VAL A 13 16.85 11.68 1.05
N LEU A 14 17.36 10.48 1.33
CA LEU A 14 16.85 9.26 0.72
C LEU A 14 15.40 8.97 1.15
N ILE A 15 15.06 9.12 2.43
CA ILE A 15 13.70 8.91 2.94
C ILE A 15 12.69 9.85 2.27
N THR A 16 13.08 11.09 1.94
CA THR A 16 12.20 12.03 1.22
C THR A 16 12.01 11.72 -0.27
N LEU A 17 12.84 10.85 -0.86
CA LEU A 17 12.80 10.51 -2.28
C LEU A 17 12.14 9.14 -2.56
N PHE A 18 11.78 8.39 -1.51
CA PHE A 18 11.15 7.06 -1.60
C PHE A 18 9.73 7.05 -1.05
N ASN A 19 8.99 8.14 -1.21
CA ASN A 19 7.53 8.06 -1.09
C ASN A 19 7.00 7.63 -2.45
N CYS A 20 6.08 6.66 -2.47
CA CYS A 20 5.14 6.62 -3.57
C CYS A 20 4.28 7.89 -3.39
N ASP A 21 4.16 8.63 -4.49
CA ASP A 21 3.30 9.79 -4.63
C ASP A 21 2.58 9.46 -5.93
N ASN A 22 1.41 8.85 -5.75
CA ASN A 22 0.57 8.40 -6.85
C ASN A 22 -0.72 9.21 -6.92
N ASP A 23 -0.75 10.40 -6.34
CA ASP A 23 -1.88 11.31 -6.49
C ASP A 23 -1.76 12.17 -7.77
N ASP A 24 -2.92 12.70 -8.19
CA ASP A 24 -3.15 13.89 -9.01
C ASP A 24 -2.52 14.07 -10.42
N GLY A 25 -1.96 13.02 -11.04
CA GLY A 25 -1.64 13.05 -12.48
C GLY A 25 -0.41 13.89 -12.82
N ASN A 26 0.31 14.38 -11.81
CA ASN A 26 1.38 15.35 -11.95
C ASN A 26 2.59 15.05 -11.05
N ALA A 27 2.53 13.98 -10.25
CA ALA A 27 3.66 13.46 -9.51
C ALA A 27 4.70 12.85 -10.49
N PRO A 28 6.01 13.15 -10.37
CA PRO A 28 7.06 12.61 -11.23
C PRO A 28 7.14 11.07 -11.27
N ASN A 29 6.49 10.41 -10.33
CA ASN A 29 6.49 8.98 -10.09
C ASN A 29 5.09 8.36 -10.02
N GLU A 30 4.05 9.04 -10.51
CA GLU A 30 2.70 8.48 -10.65
C GLU A 30 2.72 7.08 -11.32
N ASN A 31 3.58 6.91 -12.33
CA ASN A 31 3.74 5.64 -13.03
C ASN A 31 4.86 4.75 -12.47
N VAL A 32 5.54 5.14 -11.39
CA VAL A 32 6.70 4.45 -10.80
C VAL A 32 6.46 4.16 -9.33
N CYS A 33 6.38 2.87 -8.99
CA CYS A 33 6.47 2.41 -7.63
C CYS A 33 7.88 2.65 -7.09
N ASN A 34 8.10 3.81 -6.47
CA ASN A 34 9.40 4.20 -5.91
C ASN A 34 9.71 3.45 -4.62
N TYR A 35 8.68 2.99 -3.92
CA TYR A 35 8.75 2.15 -2.74
C TYR A 35 7.78 0.99 -2.85
N GLN A 36 8.33 -0.23 -2.91
CA GLN A 36 7.53 -1.45 -2.89
C GLN A 36 7.19 -1.78 -1.44
N GLY A 37 5.92 -1.66 -1.10
CA GLY A 37 5.36 -1.86 0.23
C GLY A 37 4.24 -0.86 0.55
N LEU A 38 4.00 -0.65 1.85
CA LEU A 38 3.08 0.36 2.37
C LEU A 38 3.85 1.63 2.74
N THR A 39 3.34 2.78 2.28
CA THR A 39 3.70 4.10 2.80
C THR A 39 2.46 4.79 3.34
N ALA A 40 2.47 5.25 4.60
CA ALA A 40 1.34 5.97 5.18
C ALA A 40 1.83 7.19 5.96
N GLU A 41 1.21 8.35 5.73
CA GLU A 41 1.45 9.55 6.54
C GLU A 41 0.19 9.92 7.31
N ILE A 42 0.19 9.60 8.61
CA ILE A 42 -0.98 9.79 9.48
C ILE A 42 -0.59 10.69 10.64
N ASN A 43 -1.26 11.85 10.78
CA ASN A 43 -0.97 12.83 11.83
C ASN A 43 0.53 13.20 11.91
N SER A 44 1.17 13.42 10.76
CA SER A 44 2.62 13.70 10.64
C SER A 44 3.55 12.56 11.12
N THR A 45 3.01 11.35 11.27
CA THR A 45 3.81 10.14 11.53
C THR A 45 3.86 9.32 10.25
N GLN A 46 5.08 9.15 9.73
CA GLN A 46 5.32 8.29 8.58
C GLN A 46 5.47 6.84 9.02
N THR A 47 4.71 5.95 8.39
CA THR A 47 4.83 4.49 8.50
C THR A 47 5.28 3.95 7.16
N LEU A 48 6.36 3.17 7.17
CA LEU A 48 6.90 2.49 5.99
C LEU A 48 7.00 1.01 6.33
N ILE A 49 6.34 0.13 5.56
CA ILE A 49 6.48 -1.33 5.68
C ILE A 49 6.93 -1.85 4.32
N PRO A 50 8.11 -2.45 4.20
CA PRO A 50 8.61 -2.90 2.90
C PRO A 50 7.83 -4.12 2.43
N GLU A 51 7.81 -4.32 1.12
CA GLU A 51 7.15 -5.48 0.50
C GLU A 51 7.62 -6.81 1.06
N SER A 52 8.90 -6.94 1.42
CA SER A 52 9.45 -8.14 2.06
C SER A 52 8.78 -8.51 3.39
N ASP A 53 8.13 -7.54 4.02
CA ASP A 53 7.47 -7.65 5.32
C ASP A 53 5.94 -7.62 5.16
N LEU A 54 5.46 -7.69 3.92
CA LEU A 54 4.06 -7.83 3.54
C LEU A 54 3.82 -9.20 2.90
N GLN A 55 2.57 -9.62 2.94
CA GLN A 55 2.04 -10.76 2.21
C GLN A 55 0.79 -10.29 1.49
N THR A 56 0.68 -10.62 0.21
CA THR A 56 -0.47 -10.27 -0.64
C THR A 56 -1.15 -11.52 -1.18
N ASP A 57 -2.39 -11.71 -0.79
CA ASP A 57 -3.23 -12.79 -1.31
C ASP A 57 -4.34 -12.22 -2.22
N TYR A 58 -4.38 -12.71 -3.45
CA TYR A 58 -5.42 -12.40 -4.41
C TYR A 58 -6.50 -13.48 -4.42
N PHE A 59 -7.75 -13.08 -4.20
CA PHE A 59 -8.91 -13.98 -4.15
C PHE A 59 -9.79 -13.72 -5.38
N PRO A 60 -9.73 -14.52 -6.47
CA PRO A 60 -10.59 -14.32 -7.63
C PRO A 60 -12.09 -14.49 -7.35
N ASN A 61 -12.46 -15.26 -6.31
CA ASN A 61 -13.85 -15.59 -5.98
C ASN A 61 -14.19 -15.38 -4.49
N ASN A 62 -13.67 -14.33 -3.86
CA ASN A 62 -13.73 -14.11 -2.40
C ASN A 62 -15.10 -14.45 -1.76
N ASP A 63 -16.15 -13.68 -2.11
CA ASP A 63 -17.50 -13.87 -1.58
C ASP A 63 -18.43 -14.62 -2.56
N GLY A 64 -17.86 -15.12 -3.67
CA GLY A 64 -18.59 -15.76 -4.76
C GLY A 64 -17.95 -15.53 -6.13
N THR A 65 -18.46 -16.24 -7.13
CA THR A 65 -17.87 -16.28 -8.48
C THR A 65 -17.76 -14.89 -9.10
N GLY A 66 -16.53 -14.50 -9.47
CA GLY A 66 -16.26 -13.21 -10.12
C GLY A 66 -16.37 -12.00 -9.19
N MET A 67 -16.31 -12.22 -7.87
CA MET A 67 -16.21 -11.15 -6.87
C MET A 67 -14.81 -11.17 -6.27
N PRO A 68 -13.82 -10.58 -6.98
CA PRO A 68 -12.45 -10.65 -6.53
C PRO A 68 -12.17 -9.70 -5.36
N ALA A 69 -11.18 -10.05 -4.55
CA ALA A 69 -10.63 -9.20 -3.50
C ALA A 69 -9.11 -9.40 -3.42
N VAL A 70 -8.43 -8.45 -2.80
CA VAL A 70 -7.05 -8.61 -2.35
C VAL A 70 -6.98 -8.35 -0.86
N GLU A 71 -6.17 -9.13 -0.17
CA GLU A 71 -5.79 -8.92 1.22
C GLU A 71 -4.27 -8.72 1.26
N VAL A 72 -3.83 -7.67 1.95
CA VAL A 72 -2.41 -7.39 2.18
C VAL A 72 -2.18 -7.22 3.67
N TRP A 73 -1.19 -7.89 4.25
CA TRP A 73 -0.92 -7.81 5.69
C TRP A 73 0.56 -7.91 6.03
N SER A 74 0.93 -7.37 7.19
CA SER A 74 2.30 -7.47 7.67
C SER A 74 2.64 -8.88 8.14
N THR A 75 3.75 -9.43 7.66
CA THR A 75 4.28 -10.73 8.09
C THR A 75 5.09 -10.64 9.38
N ALA A 76 5.67 -9.47 9.66
CA ALA A 76 6.45 -9.22 10.88
C ALA A 76 5.57 -9.15 12.14
N SER A 77 4.38 -8.55 12.01
CA SER A 77 3.36 -8.46 13.06
C SER A 77 1.95 -8.71 12.49
N PRO A 78 1.59 -9.98 12.24
CA PRO A 78 0.28 -10.30 11.69
C PRO A 78 -0.86 -9.78 12.57
N GLY A 79 -1.80 -9.05 11.95
CA GLY A 79 -2.97 -8.46 12.63
C GLY A 79 -2.81 -7.02 13.09
N ASP A 80 -1.58 -6.50 13.11
CA ASP A 80 -1.34 -5.06 13.26
C ASP A 80 -1.73 -4.39 11.93
N THR A 81 -0.89 -4.42 10.91
CA THR A 81 -1.25 -3.80 9.62
C THR A 81 -1.90 -4.81 8.68
N PHE A 82 -3.11 -4.50 8.19
CA PHE A 82 -3.73 -5.20 7.06
C PHE A 82 -4.69 -4.29 6.27
N ILE A 83 -4.82 -4.56 4.98
CA ILE A 83 -5.73 -3.86 4.06
C ILE A 83 -6.47 -4.91 3.24
N VAL A 84 -7.80 -4.86 3.23
CA VAL A 84 -8.65 -5.69 2.38
C VAL A 84 -9.48 -4.80 1.48
N THR A 85 -9.43 -5.05 0.17
CA THR A 85 -10.17 -4.26 -0.82
C THR A 85 -10.69 -5.11 -1.95
N ARG A 86 -11.85 -4.71 -2.50
CA ARG A 86 -12.44 -5.27 -3.72
C ARG A 86 -12.11 -4.47 -4.97
N ALA A 87 -11.43 -3.34 -4.84
CA ALA A 87 -10.91 -2.60 -5.98
C ALA A 87 -9.67 -3.33 -6.51
N VAL A 88 -9.83 -4.23 -7.48
CA VAL A 88 -8.71 -5.04 -8.02
C VAL A 88 -8.41 -4.79 -9.50
N THR A 89 -9.18 -3.92 -10.15
CA THR A 89 -8.99 -3.52 -11.54
C THR A 89 -8.62 -2.05 -11.60
N ASP A 90 -7.81 -1.66 -12.56
CA ASP A 90 -7.42 -0.26 -12.77
C ASP A 90 -8.63 0.70 -12.80
N GLY A 91 -8.55 1.77 -12.01
CA GLY A 91 -9.60 2.76 -11.79
C GLY A 91 -10.76 2.32 -10.88
N ALA A 92 -10.78 1.10 -10.37
CA ALA A 92 -11.81 0.67 -9.42
C ALA A 92 -11.62 1.34 -8.06
N VAL A 93 -12.74 1.62 -7.38
CA VAL A 93 -12.75 2.22 -6.04
C VAL A 93 -13.57 1.33 -5.11
N ASP A 94 -12.99 0.97 -3.97
CA ASP A 94 -13.69 0.38 -2.85
C ASP A 94 -13.97 1.48 -1.83
N ALA A 95 -15.26 1.74 -1.61
CA ALA A 95 -15.72 2.75 -0.66
C ALA A 95 -15.92 2.19 0.76
N ASN A 96 -15.79 0.86 0.94
CA ASN A 96 -15.89 0.21 2.25
C ASN A 96 -14.81 -0.88 2.42
N PRO A 97 -13.51 -0.53 2.26
CA PRO A 97 -12.40 -1.45 2.51
C PRO A 97 -12.23 -1.69 4.02
N GLU A 98 -11.52 -2.75 4.37
CA GLU A 98 -10.98 -2.93 5.73
C GLU A 98 -9.56 -2.39 5.76
N ILE A 99 -9.30 -1.39 6.61
CA ILE A 99 -7.98 -0.74 6.69
C ILE A 99 -7.54 -0.71 8.16
N ARG A 100 -6.45 -1.41 8.46
CA ARG A 100 -5.72 -1.27 9.72
C ARG A 100 -4.25 -0.96 9.42
N ILE A 101 -3.74 0.11 10.02
CA ILE A 101 -2.33 0.51 9.89
C ILE A 101 -1.75 0.64 11.29
N GLY A 102 -0.74 -0.17 11.61
CA GLY A 102 -0.33 -0.38 13.00
C GLY A 102 -1.46 -1.00 13.81
N THR A 103 -1.72 -0.59 15.04
CA THR A 103 -2.81 -1.17 15.86
C THR A 103 -4.12 -0.38 15.77
N VAL A 104 -4.32 0.40 14.70
CA VAL A 104 -5.44 1.34 14.57
C VAL A 104 -6.25 1.06 13.31
N ASP A 105 -7.56 0.91 13.50
CA ASP A 105 -8.53 0.79 12.42
C ASP A 105 -8.88 2.17 11.85
N TYR A 106 -8.93 2.25 10.53
CA TYR A 106 -9.31 3.45 9.80
C TYR A 106 -10.48 3.15 8.86
N THR A 107 -11.30 4.17 8.62
CA THR A 107 -12.26 4.20 7.52
C THR A 107 -11.68 5.02 6.38
N GLY A 108 -12.05 4.72 5.15
CA GLY A 108 -11.50 5.41 3.99
C GLY A 108 -12.00 4.81 2.69
N THR A 109 -11.33 5.18 1.60
CA THR A 109 -11.52 4.62 0.27
C THR A 109 -10.21 4.08 -0.26
N VAL A 110 -10.27 2.96 -0.98
CA VAL A 110 -9.11 2.39 -1.68
C VAL A 110 -9.37 2.45 -3.18
N THR A 111 -8.48 3.11 -3.93
CA THR A 111 -8.51 3.19 -5.39
C THR A 111 -7.42 2.29 -5.96
N CYS A 112 -7.79 1.36 -6.84
CA CYS A 112 -6.83 0.55 -7.57
C CYS A 112 -6.29 1.33 -8.76
N GLN A 113 -4.99 1.59 -8.76
CA GLN A 113 -4.29 2.32 -9.83
C GLN A 113 -3.54 1.39 -10.77
N ARG A 114 -3.33 0.14 -10.33
CA ARG A 114 -2.85 -0.95 -11.17
C ARG A 114 -3.39 -2.26 -10.63
N GLY A 115 -4.29 -2.86 -11.40
CA GLY A 115 -4.87 -4.15 -11.09
C GLY A 115 -4.17 -5.26 -11.87
N ASN A 116 -3.81 -6.34 -11.18
CA ASN A 116 -3.33 -7.58 -11.76
C ASN A 116 -3.90 -8.77 -10.98
N SER A 117 -3.59 -10.01 -11.37
CA SER A 117 -4.23 -11.20 -10.80
C SER A 117 -3.38 -12.47 -10.75
N ALA A 118 -2.13 -12.44 -11.25
CA ALA A 118 -1.24 -13.59 -11.19
C ALA A 118 -0.15 -13.40 -10.13
N VAL A 119 0.32 -14.51 -9.56
CA VAL A 119 1.47 -14.52 -8.66
C VAL A 119 2.69 -13.90 -9.35
N GLY A 120 3.35 -12.97 -8.66
CA GLY A 120 4.49 -12.20 -9.17
C GLY A 120 4.10 -10.90 -9.88
N ASP A 121 2.81 -10.65 -10.11
CA ASP A 121 2.36 -9.38 -10.66
C ASP A 121 2.31 -8.29 -9.58
N GLU A 122 2.60 -7.05 -9.99
CA GLU A 122 2.51 -5.87 -9.14
C GLU A 122 1.07 -5.33 -9.09
N MET A 123 0.56 -5.02 -7.90
CA MET A 123 -0.66 -4.23 -7.71
C MET A 123 -0.35 -2.88 -7.06
N ARG A 124 -1.16 -1.86 -7.36
CA ARG A 124 -1.02 -0.52 -6.78
C ARG A 124 -2.35 0.02 -6.30
N PHE A 125 -2.33 0.60 -5.11
CA PHE A 125 -3.48 1.19 -4.47
C PHE A 125 -3.14 2.54 -3.87
N ASP A 126 -4.03 3.49 -4.11
CA ASP A 126 -4.12 4.74 -3.38
C ASP A 126 -5.21 4.62 -2.32
N ILE A 127 -4.94 5.15 -1.12
CA ILE A 127 -5.79 4.99 0.07
C ILE A 127 -5.98 6.34 0.73
N VAL A 128 -7.21 6.86 0.65
CA VAL A 128 -7.60 8.10 1.32
C VAL A 128 -8.37 7.76 2.58
N LEU A 129 -7.81 8.11 3.74
CA LEU A 129 -8.44 7.89 5.04
C LEU A 129 -9.43 9.01 5.35
N SER A 130 -10.49 8.71 6.11
CA SER A 130 -11.58 9.66 6.41
C SER A 130 -11.13 10.88 7.23
N ASN A 131 -9.97 10.81 7.88
CA ASN A 131 -9.34 11.93 8.58
C ASN A 131 -8.52 12.84 7.63
N GLY A 132 -8.51 12.56 6.33
CA GLY A 132 -7.75 13.28 5.31
C GLY A 132 -6.27 12.91 5.24
N SER A 133 -5.86 11.83 5.93
CA SER A 133 -4.54 11.24 5.75
C SER A 133 -4.53 10.30 4.56
N GLU A 134 -3.36 10.10 3.97
CA GLU A 134 -3.17 9.26 2.79
C GLU A 134 -2.22 8.11 3.11
N ALA A 135 -2.46 6.99 2.44
CA ALA A 135 -1.58 5.85 2.40
C ALA A 135 -1.54 5.29 0.98
N GLU A 136 -0.43 4.69 0.62
CA GLU A 136 -0.21 4.09 -0.68
C GLU A 136 0.36 2.69 -0.51
N LEU A 137 -0.03 1.79 -1.40
CA LEU A 137 0.36 0.40 -1.36
C LEU A 137 0.81 -0.04 -2.75
N CYS A 138 2.06 -0.46 -2.86
CA CYS A 138 2.60 -1.07 -4.06
C CYS A 138 3.18 -2.43 -3.71
N VAL A 139 2.51 -3.49 -4.13
CA VAL A 139 2.78 -4.85 -3.65
C VAL A 139 2.88 -5.85 -4.79
N ILE A 140 3.44 -7.02 -4.54
CA ILE A 140 3.47 -8.17 -5.44
C ILE A 140 2.47 -9.20 -4.94
N ILE A 141 1.69 -9.78 -5.86
CA ILE A 141 0.82 -10.90 -5.52
C ILE A 141 1.69 -12.10 -5.18
N ASP A 142 1.66 -12.53 -3.93
CA ASP A 142 2.40 -13.70 -3.45
C ASP A 142 1.62 -14.98 -3.70
N THR A 143 0.30 -14.93 -3.49
CA THR A 143 -0.57 -16.09 -3.70
C THR A 143 -1.88 -15.72 -4.38
N VAL A 144 -2.45 -16.73 -5.05
CA VAL A 144 -3.81 -16.67 -5.61
C VAL A 144 -4.63 -17.76 -4.94
N THR A 145 -5.61 -17.36 -4.13
CA THR A 145 -6.45 -18.25 -3.33
C THR A 145 -7.84 -18.39 -3.98
N PRO A 146 -8.14 -19.55 -4.60
CA PRO A 146 -9.29 -19.71 -5.49
C PRO A 146 -10.66 -19.67 -4.83
#